data_AF-A0A8X8H1E4-F1
#
_entry.id   AF-A0A8X8H1E4-F1
#
_cell.length_a   1.000
_cell.length_b   1.000
_cell.length_c   1.000
_cell.angle_alpha   90.00
_cell.angle_beta   90.00
_cell.angle_gamma   90.00
#
_symmetry.space_group_name_H-M   'P 1'
#
loop_
_entity.id
_entity.type
_entity.pdbx_description
1 polymer ?
#
loop_
_entity_poly.entity_id
_entity_poly.type
_entity_poly.pdbx_seq_one_letter_code
_entity_poly.pdbx_strand_id
1 'polypeptide(L)'
;MTRLFASREALLAGVIALLLVLIAFRFPGFVTPANLASVFNDTAPLIILALAQMIVILTRCIDLSVAANLALTGMVAAMLNGMGVPLALILCGVVMLGAAMGAVNGLLVWKLDIPPIVVTLGTMTIYRGIIFLISDGKWINAHQMSDGFKALPRIAFLGLPMMSWIAIAITLGFAVLVGRTALGRSFFAVGGNPHAAVYTGINVGRTQFAAFVIAGAMAGLTGYLWVARYAVAYVDIAGGFELDVVAACVIGGVSIAGGMGSVGGAVLGALFLGIMKNALPVVGISPFWQLAISGAAIIIAVAFNARQGRAPGRIILKEAA
;
A
#
# COMPACT_ATOMS: atom_id res chain seq x y z
N MET A 1 5.14 -28.58 14.38
CA MET A 1 6.05 -28.02 13.35
C MET A 1 5.46 -28.03 11.93
N THR A 2 4.58 -28.97 11.57
CA THR A 2 3.95 -29.08 10.23
C THR A 2 2.92 -27.99 9.87
N ARG A 3 2.33 -27.26 10.84
CA ARG A 3 1.39 -26.16 10.54
C ARG A 3 2.05 -24.81 10.25
N LEU A 4 3.31 -24.61 10.66
CA LEU A 4 4.05 -23.38 10.38
C LEU A 4 4.43 -23.27 8.90
N PHE A 5 4.78 -24.39 8.25
CA PHE A 5 5.03 -24.43 6.79
C PHE A 5 3.75 -24.49 5.94
N ALA A 6 2.56 -24.49 6.56
CA ALA A 6 1.27 -24.57 5.86
C ALA A 6 0.56 -23.22 5.72
N SER A 7 1.07 -22.14 6.31
CA SER A 7 0.49 -20.80 6.14
C SER A 7 1.15 -20.05 4.97
N ARG A 8 0.34 -19.31 4.20
CA ARG A 8 0.80 -18.50 3.05
C ARG A 8 1.94 -17.55 3.42
N GLU A 9 1.84 -17.00 4.63
CA GLU A 9 2.83 -16.08 5.20
C GLU A 9 4.19 -16.75 5.41
N ALA A 10 4.22 -18.00 5.88
CA ALA A 10 5.48 -18.72 6.08
C ALA A 10 6.15 -19.11 4.76
N LEU A 11 5.35 -19.45 3.74
CA LEU A 11 5.85 -19.70 2.39
C LEU A 11 6.52 -18.43 1.83
N LEU A 12 5.85 -17.28 1.93
CA LEU A 12 6.40 -16.01 1.48
C LEU A 12 7.62 -15.58 2.30
N ALA A 13 7.60 -15.76 3.62
CA ALA A 13 8.76 -15.53 4.47
C ALA A 13 9.94 -16.43 4.11
N GLY A 14 9.69 -17.69 3.76
CA GLY A 14 10.70 -18.63 3.25
C GLY A 14 11.30 -18.17 1.91
N VAL A 15 10.48 -17.66 0.99
CA VAL A 15 10.94 -17.07 -0.28
C VAL A 15 11.81 -15.83 -0.02
N ILE A 16 11.40 -14.96 0.91
CA ILE A 16 12.21 -13.78 1.30
C ILE A 16 13.55 -14.22 1.91
N ALA A 17 13.54 -15.21 2.81
CA ALA A 17 14.76 -15.73 3.41
C ALA A 17 15.70 -16.32 2.35
N LEU A 18 15.17 -17.10 1.40
CA LEU A 18 15.93 -17.64 0.27
C LEU A 18 16.52 -16.51 -0.59
N LEU A 19 15.74 -15.48 -0.90
CA LEU A 19 16.19 -14.32 -1.65
C LEU A 19 17.36 -13.61 -0.94
N LEU A 20 17.24 -13.37 0.38
CA LEU A 20 18.29 -12.76 1.18
C LEU A 20 19.57 -13.59 1.20
N VAL A 21 19.47 -14.92 1.29
CA VAL A 21 20.62 -15.83 1.21
C VAL A 21 21.31 -15.73 -0.15
N LEU A 22 20.55 -15.77 -1.25
CA LEU A 22 21.10 -15.62 -2.60
C LEU A 22 21.81 -14.28 -2.80
N ILE A 23 21.23 -13.19 -2.28
CA ILE A 23 21.85 -11.87 -2.34
C ILE A 23 23.12 -11.84 -1.47
N ALA A 24 23.10 -12.44 -0.27
CA ALA A 24 24.25 -12.48 0.62
C ALA A 24 25.47 -13.17 -0.03
N PHE A 25 25.25 -14.22 -0.83
CA PHE A 25 26.33 -14.87 -1.59
C PHE A 25 26.98 -13.94 -2.61
N ARG A 26 26.23 -13.01 -3.19
CA ARG A 26 26.71 -12.10 -4.23
C ARG A 26 27.19 -10.75 -3.70
N PHE A 27 26.59 -10.28 -2.61
CA PHE A 27 26.93 -9.04 -1.92
C PHE A 27 26.63 -9.19 -0.41
N PRO A 28 27.58 -9.70 0.40
CA PRO A 28 27.38 -9.95 1.83
C PRO A 28 26.99 -8.68 2.62
N GLY A 29 27.44 -7.50 2.17
CA GLY A 29 27.10 -6.22 2.79
C GLY A 29 25.60 -5.91 2.81
N PHE A 30 24.81 -6.53 1.92
CA PHE A 30 23.37 -6.27 1.82
C PHE A 30 22.60 -6.75 3.05
N VAL A 31 23.00 -7.88 3.63
CA VAL A 31 22.30 -8.51 4.76
C VAL A 31 22.79 -8.01 6.12
N THR A 32 23.64 -6.99 6.14
CA THR A 32 24.06 -6.34 7.39
C THR A 32 22.85 -5.68 8.07
N PRO A 33 22.76 -5.68 9.42
CA PRO A 33 21.61 -5.10 10.12
C PRO A 33 21.34 -3.64 9.75
N ALA A 34 22.40 -2.85 9.54
CA ALA A 34 22.29 -1.45 9.13
C ALA A 34 21.67 -1.31 7.73
N ASN A 35 22.07 -2.15 6.77
CA ASN A 35 21.49 -2.11 5.43
C ASN A 35 20.05 -2.64 5.42
N LEU A 36 19.75 -3.71 6.17
CA LEU A 36 18.38 -4.21 6.32
C LEU A 36 17.44 -3.18 6.96
N ALA A 37 17.93 -2.42 7.94
CA ALA A 37 17.20 -1.29 8.52
C ALA A 37 16.90 -0.21 7.46
N SER A 38 17.88 0.13 6.62
CA SER A 38 17.67 1.06 5.50
C SER A 38 16.66 0.53 4.49
N VAL A 39 16.74 -0.75 4.09
CA VAL A 39 15.78 -1.38 3.18
C VAL A 39 14.37 -1.38 3.77
N PHE A 40 14.22 -1.70 5.06
CA PHE A 40 12.94 -1.60 5.73
C PHE A 40 12.40 -0.17 5.69
N ASN A 41 13.26 0.81 5.94
CA ASN A 41 12.91 2.22 5.87
C ASN A 41 12.47 2.62 4.46
N ASP A 42 13.19 2.23 3.40
CA ASP A 42 12.82 2.42 1.98
C ASP A 42 11.47 1.79 1.64
N THR A 43 11.15 0.69 2.30
CA THR A 43 9.91 -0.06 2.07
C THR A 43 8.73 0.44 2.89
N ALA A 44 8.97 1.25 3.93
CA ALA A 44 7.93 1.78 4.81
C ALA A 44 6.74 2.47 4.09
N PRO A 45 6.95 3.36 3.09
CA PRO A 45 5.83 3.92 2.31
C PRO A 45 4.99 2.84 1.62
N LEU A 46 5.64 1.80 1.07
CA LEU A 46 4.96 0.70 0.39
C LEU A 46 4.14 -0.13 1.38
N ILE A 47 4.67 -0.39 2.57
CA ILE A 47 3.94 -1.11 3.64
C ILE A 47 2.67 -0.34 4.03
N ILE A 48 2.79 0.96 4.28
CA ILE A 48 1.67 1.80 4.70
C ILE A 48 0.56 1.77 3.65
N LEU A 49 0.90 2.01 2.39
CA LEU A 49 -0.08 2.01 1.31
C LEU A 49 -0.59 0.61 0.97
N ALA A 50 0.21 -0.44 1.10
CA ALA A 50 -0.25 -1.82 0.90
C ALA A 50 -1.31 -2.20 1.95
N LEU A 51 -1.15 -1.78 3.20
CA LEU A 51 -2.17 -2.02 4.24
C LEU A 51 -3.47 -1.25 3.95
N ALA A 52 -3.35 -0.01 3.49
CA ALA A 52 -4.47 0.80 3.01
C ALA A 52 -5.18 0.15 1.82
N GLN A 53 -4.43 -0.30 0.82
CA GLN A 53 -4.99 -0.95 -0.36
C GLN A 53 -5.58 -2.33 -0.03
N MET A 54 -5.00 -3.06 0.94
CA MET A 54 -5.51 -4.34 1.38
C MET A 54 -6.97 -4.23 1.80
N ILE A 55 -7.34 -3.24 2.64
CA ILE A 55 -8.73 -3.09 3.09
C ILE A 55 -9.68 -2.73 1.93
N VAL A 56 -9.21 -1.98 0.93
CA VAL A 56 -9.98 -1.67 -0.29
C VAL A 56 -10.20 -2.94 -1.12
N ILE A 57 -9.14 -3.72 -1.34
CA ILE A 57 -9.19 -5.02 -2.05
C ILE A 57 -10.08 -6.02 -1.33
N LEU A 58 -10.02 -6.07 0.01
CA LEU A 58 -10.90 -6.93 0.80
C LEU A 58 -12.37 -6.66 0.49
N THR A 59 -12.76 -5.43 0.16
CA THR A 59 -14.13 -5.05 -0.21
C THR A 59 -14.48 -5.19 -1.70
N ARG A 60 -13.63 -5.89 -2.48
CA ARG A 60 -13.74 -6.06 -3.96
C ARG A 60 -13.51 -4.78 -4.76
N CYS A 61 -12.82 -3.80 -4.19
CA CYS A 61 -12.46 -2.57 -4.86
C CYS A 61 -10.95 -2.52 -5.11
N ILE A 62 -10.52 -1.69 -6.06
CA ILE A 62 -9.10 -1.36 -6.24
C ILE A 62 -9.03 0.15 -6.32
N ASP A 63 -8.20 0.77 -5.49
CA ASP A 63 -7.88 2.19 -5.57
C ASP A 63 -6.56 2.39 -6.33
N LEU A 64 -6.65 2.83 -7.58
CA LEU A 64 -5.48 3.22 -8.38
C LEU A 64 -5.06 4.68 -8.15
N SER A 65 -5.93 5.50 -7.54
CA SER A 65 -5.65 6.90 -7.25
C SER A 65 -4.74 7.10 -6.05
N VAL A 66 -4.45 6.06 -5.27
CA VAL A 66 -3.68 6.12 -4.02
C VAL A 66 -2.33 6.84 -4.17
N ALA A 67 -1.62 6.63 -5.28
CA ALA A 67 -0.35 7.29 -5.55
C ALA A 67 -0.52 8.75 -5.99
N ALA A 68 -1.58 9.08 -6.74
CA ALA A 68 -1.91 10.46 -7.06
C ALA A 68 -2.39 11.24 -5.82
N ASN A 69 -3.06 10.57 -4.88
CA ASN A 69 -3.43 11.12 -3.59
C ASN A 69 -2.19 11.44 -2.74
N LEU A 70 -1.26 10.49 -2.61
CA LEU A 70 0.05 10.71 -2.02
C LEU A 70 0.76 11.91 -2.68
N ALA A 71 0.76 11.99 -4.01
CA ALA A 71 1.42 13.06 -4.74
C ALA A 71 0.80 14.44 -4.46
N LEU A 72 -0.53 14.54 -4.48
CA LEU A 72 -1.24 15.80 -4.24
C LEU A 72 -1.09 16.26 -2.80
N THR A 73 -1.30 15.36 -1.85
CA THR A 73 -1.12 15.67 -0.42
C THR A 73 0.33 16.03 -0.10
N GLY A 74 1.31 15.36 -0.72
CA GLY A 74 2.73 15.70 -0.61
C GLY A 74 3.09 17.08 -1.18
N MET A 75 2.55 17.43 -2.36
CA MET A 75 2.72 18.76 -2.94
C MET A 75 2.13 19.85 -2.03
N VAL A 76 0.89 19.65 -1.57
CA VAL A 76 0.23 20.57 -0.64
C VAL A 76 1.03 20.70 0.66
N ALA A 77 1.59 19.60 1.19
CA ALA A 77 2.45 19.62 2.37
C ALA A 77 3.67 20.53 2.18
N ALA A 78 4.34 20.39 1.03
CA ALA A 78 5.52 21.18 0.69
C ALA A 78 5.18 22.67 0.52
N MET A 79 4.06 22.99 -0.14
CA MET A 79 3.58 24.36 -0.30
C MET A 79 3.25 25.02 1.04
N LEU A 80 2.48 24.32 1.90
CA LEU A 80 2.14 24.81 3.25
C LEU A 80 3.39 25.01 4.11
N ASN A 81 4.37 24.12 3.99
CA ASN A 81 5.66 24.32 4.64
C ASN A 81 6.39 25.56 4.12
N GLY A 82 6.37 25.81 2.80
CA GLY A 82 6.95 27.02 2.21
C GLY A 82 6.31 28.31 2.72
N MET A 83 5.04 28.24 3.15
CA MET A 83 4.30 29.33 3.79
C MET A 83 4.57 29.45 5.30
N GLY A 84 5.42 28.60 5.88
CA GLY A 84 5.73 28.61 7.31
C GLY A 84 4.66 27.99 8.22
N VAL A 85 3.72 27.22 7.66
CA VAL A 85 2.68 26.54 8.46
C VAL A 85 3.32 25.50 9.39
N PRO A 86 2.95 25.47 10.69
CA PRO A 86 3.46 24.47 11.63
C PRO A 86 3.24 23.02 11.18
N LEU A 87 4.24 22.17 11.40
CA LEU A 87 4.22 20.77 10.96
C LEU A 87 2.98 19.98 11.44
N ALA A 88 2.52 20.21 12.66
CA ALA A 88 1.34 19.53 13.20
C ALA A 88 0.07 19.85 12.37
N LEU A 89 -0.10 21.11 11.95
CA LEU A 89 -1.23 21.53 11.12
C LEU A 89 -1.10 20.95 9.71
N ILE A 90 0.12 20.89 9.16
CA ILE A 90 0.37 20.23 7.88
C ILE A 90 -0.04 18.76 7.95
N LEU A 91 0.43 18.02 8.96
CA LEU A 91 0.11 16.61 9.15
C LEU A 91 -1.41 16.36 9.24
N CYS A 92 -2.11 17.11 10.09
CA CYS A 92 -3.56 17.01 10.18
C CYS A 92 -4.24 17.36 8.85
N GLY A 93 -3.79 18.44 8.20
CA GLY A 93 -4.34 18.91 6.92
C GLY A 93 -4.20 17.88 5.80
N VAL A 94 -3.05 17.25 5.64
CA VAL A 94 -2.81 16.27 4.57
C VAL A 94 -3.53 14.95 4.82
N VAL A 95 -3.66 14.52 6.08
CA VAL A 95 -4.46 13.34 6.43
C VAL A 95 -5.94 13.60 6.15
N MET A 96 -6.46 14.78 6.51
CA MET A 96 -7.84 15.16 6.21
C MET A 96 -8.09 15.32 4.71
N LEU A 97 -7.17 15.94 3.97
CA LEU A 97 -7.26 16.07 2.52
C LEU A 97 -7.25 14.70 1.85
N GLY A 98 -6.33 13.82 2.24
CA GLY A 98 -6.26 12.47 1.71
C GLY A 98 -7.53 11.67 2.03
N ALA A 99 -8.06 11.79 3.24
CA ALA A 99 -9.33 11.18 3.65
C ALA A 99 -10.51 11.72 2.83
N ALA A 100 -10.55 13.03 2.55
CA ALA A 100 -11.58 13.66 1.72
C ALA A 100 -11.53 13.16 0.28
N MET A 101 -10.34 13.01 -0.31
CA MET A 101 -10.15 12.41 -1.63
C MET A 101 -10.62 10.95 -1.66
N GLY A 102 -10.26 10.18 -0.63
CA GLY A 102 -10.80 8.84 -0.42
C GLY A 102 -12.33 8.83 -0.29
N ALA A 103 -12.90 9.79 0.43
CA ALA A 103 -14.35 9.94 0.55
C ALA A 103 -15.02 10.21 -0.80
N VAL A 104 -14.41 11.01 -1.68
CA VAL A 104 -14.91 11.24 -3.05
C VAL A 104 -14.99 9.91 -3.80
N ASN A 105 -13.89 9.14 -3.85
CA ASN A 105 -13.89 7.83 -4.50
C ASN A 105 -14.94 6.88 -3.90
N GLY A 106 -14.96 6.78 -2.58
CA GLY A 106 -15.89 5.91 -1.86
C GLY A 106 -17.35 6.32 -2.08
N LEU A 107 -17.65 7.61 -2.19
CA LEU A 107 -18.99 8.12 -2.42
C LEU A 107 -19.45 7.83 -3.84
N LEU A 108 -18.58 8.02 -4.84
CA LEU A 108 -18.87 7.71 -6.23
C LEU A 108 -19.14 6.20 -6.41
N VAL A 109 -18.33 5.35 -5.76
CA VAL A 109 -18.54 3.90 -5.77
C VAL A 109 -19.84 3.52 -5.05
N TRP A 110 -20.08 4.07 -3.85
CA TRP A 110 -21.24 3.68 -3.04
C TRP A 110 -22.57 4.22 -3.60
N LYS A 111 -22.65 5.52 -3.90
CA LYS A 111 -23.92 6.20 -4.20
C LYS A 111 -24.28 6.17 -5.68
N LEU A 112 -23.28 6.18 -6.56
CA LEU A 112 -23.50 6.18 -8.00
C LEU A 112 -23.27 4.81 -8.65
N ASP A 113 -22.85 3.81 -7.86
CA ASP A 113 -22.59 2.44 -8.30
C ASP A 113 -21.62 2.37 -9.50
N ILE A 114 -20.70 3.34 -9.57
CA ILE A 114 -19.68 3.39 -10.63
C ILE A 114 -18.60 2.36 -10.30
N PRO A 115 -18.15 1.54 -11.27
CA PRO A 115 -17.07 0.59 -11.05
C PRO A 115 -15.82 1.24 -10.43
N PRO A 116 -15.26 0.71 -9.31
CA PRO A 116 -14.18 1.34 -8.56
C PRO A 116 -12.92 1.66 -9.37
N ILE A 117 -12.56 0.79 -10.32
CA ILE A 117 -11.40 0.99 -11.20
C ILE A 117 -11.60 2.23 -12.07
N VAL A 118 -12.81 2.43 -12.61
CA VAL A 118 -13.12 3.61 -13.45
C VAL A 118 -13.07 4.89 -12.63
N VAL A 119 -13.68 4.88 -11.43
CA VAL A 119 -13.64 6.02 -10.50
C VAL A 119 -12.20 6.40 -10.19
N THR A 120 -11.38 5.42 -9.82
CA THR A 120 -10.03 5.69 -9.29
C THR A 120 -9.02 6.00 -10.40
N LEU A 121 -9.17 5.46 -11.61
CA LEU A 121 -8.41 5.93 -12.78
C LEU A 121 -8.77 7.37 -13.17
N GLY A 122 -10.06 7.70 -13.12
CA GLY A 122 -10.54 9.06 -13.37
C GLY A 122 -10.00 10.05 -12.35
N THR A 123 -10.15 9.76 -11.06
CA THR A 123 -9.66 10.64 -10.00
C THR A 123 -8.13 10.68 -9.93
N MET A 124 -7.42 9.61 -10.25
CA MET A 124 -5.96 9.64 -10.43
C MET A 124 -5.54 10.74 -11.42
N THR A 125 -6.17 10.78 -12.59
CA THR A 125 -5.87 11.79 -13.63
C THR A 125 -6.25 13.20 -13.17
N ILE A 126 -7.42 13.35 -12.55
CA ILE A 126 -7.89 14.65 -12.01
C ILE A 126 -6.90 15.16 -10.95
N TYR A 127 -6.49 14.32 -10.00
CA TYR A 127 -5.56 14.70 -8.94
C TYR A 127 -4.20 15.09 -9.51
N ARG A 128 -3.67 14.36 -10.50
CA ARG A 128 -2.44 14.76 -11.22
C ARG A 128 -2.59 16.13 -11.91
N GLY A 129 -3.72 16.38 -12.55
CA GLY A 129 -4.04 17.68 -13.14
C GLY A 129 -4.12 18.81 -12.12
N ILE A 130 -4.71 18.55 -10.95
CA ILE A 130 -4.75 19.52 -9.83
C ILE A 130 -3.33 19.82 -9.36
N ILE A 131 -2.45 18.81 -9.21
CA ILE A 131 -1.05 19.03 -8.82
C ILE A 131 -0.36 19.96 -9.82
N PHE A 132 -0.54 19.71 -11.11
CA PHE A 132 0.03 20.57 -12.16
C PHE A 132 -0.48 22.01 -12.03
N LEU A 133 -1.79 22.19 -11.85
CA LEU A 133 -2.42 23.51 -11.74
C LEU A 133 -1.94 24.29 -10.52
N ILE A 134 -1.84 23.66 -9.34
CA ILE A 134 -1.43 24.38 -8.11
C ILE A 134 0.08 24.63 -8.05
N SER A 135 0.88 23.88 -8.80
CA SER A 135 2.34 24.00 -8.82
C SER A 135 2.87 24.80 -10.03
N ASP A 136 2.02 25.18 -10.98
CA ASP A 136 2.43 25.63 -12.33
C ASP A 136 3.41 24.66 -13.02
N GLY A 137 3.32 23.36 -12.71
CA GLY A 137 4.29 22.34 -13.14
C GLY A 137 5.69 22.47 -12.52
N LYS A 138 5.90 23.39 -11.56
CA LYS A 138 7.19 23.62 -10.92
C LYS A 138 7.48 22.57 -9.85
N TRP A 139 8.76 22.39 -9.58
CA TRP A 139 9.24 21.47 -8.57
C TRP A 139 9.55 22.25 -7.29
N ILE A 140 9.18 21.67 -6.15
CA ILE A 140 9.62 22.16 -4.83
C ILE A 140 10.78 21.27 -4.39
N ASN A 141 11.95 21.86 -4.21
CA ASN A 141 13.20 21.16 -3.91
C ASN A 141 13.61 21.36 -2.45
N ALA A 142 14.62 20.60 -2.02
CA ALA A 142 15.07 20.52 -0.64
C ALA A 142 15.44 21.86 0.02
N HIS A 143 15.94 22.82 -0.76
CA HIS A 143 16.33 24.14 -0.28
C HIS A 143 15.13 25.05 0.05
N GLN A 144 13.95 24.73 -0.48
CA GLN A 144 12.68 25.44 -0.22
C GLN A 144 11.92 24.81 0.96
N MET A 145 12.43 23.72 1.52
CA MET A 145 11.81 22.99 2.62
C MET A 145 12.55 23.24 3.92
N SER A 146 11.78 23.50 4.99
CA SER A 146 12.35 23.74 6.32
C SER A 146 13.00 22.47 6.86
N ASP A 147 14.00 22.62 7.73
CA ASP A 147 14.66 21.45 8.32
C ASP A 147 13.72 20.69 9.25
N GLY A 148 12.82 21.37 9.97
CA GLY A 148 11.79 20.73 10.79
C GLY A 148 10.85 19.84 9.97
N PHE A 149 10.49 20.26 8.76
CA PHE A 149 9.67 19.46 7.84
C PHE A 149 10.38 18.18 7.38
N LYS A 150 11.67 18.28 7.01
CA LYS A 150 12.48 17.15 6.55
C LYS A 150 12.92 16.22 7.70
N ALA A 151 13.02 16.75 8.92
CA ALA A 151 13.60 16.04 10.04
C ALA A 151 12.76 14.83 10.47
N LEU A 152 11.43 14.97 10.57
CA LEU A 152 10.58 13.94 11.17
C LEU A 152 10.83 12.52 10.63
N PRO A 153 10.76 12.24 9.31
CA PRO A 153 11.01 10.88 8.81
C PRO A 153 12.47 10.42 8.95
N ARG A 154 13.42 11.35 9.16
CA ARG A 154 14.87 11.10 9.24
C ARG A 154 15.38 10.92 10.68
N ILE A 155 14.61 11.33 11.69
CA ILE A 155 14.99 11.17 13.10
C ILE A 155 15.24 9.70 13.39
N ALA A 156 16.46 9.36 13.80
CA ALA A 156 16.81 8.01 14.20
C ALA A 156 16.43 7.77 15.67
N PHE A 157 15.68 6.70 15.93
CA PHE A 157 15.29 6.27 17.26
C PHE A 157 15.51 4.76 17.39
N LEU A 158 16.28 4.33 18.39
CA LEU A 158 16.63 2.92 18.63
C LEU A 158 17.18 2.21 17.38
N GLY A 159 18.00 2.90 16.57
CA GLY A 159 18.64 2.33 15.37
C GLY A 159 17.76 2.29 14.12
N LEU A 160 16.49 2.74 14.19
CA LEU A 160 15.60 2.85 13.04
C LEU A 160 15.13 4.31 12.83
N PRO A 161 14.97 4.78 11.59
CA PRO A 161 14.37 6.08 11.35
C PRO A 161 12.89 6.10 11.76
N MET A 162 12.38 7.25 12.18
CA MET A 162 10.99 7.43 12.60
C MET A 162 9.98 6.98 11.53
N MET A 163 10.33 7.10 10.24
CA MET A 163 9.50 6.60 9.15
C MET A 163 9.22 5.09 9.27
N SER A 164 10.22 4.31 9.68
CA SER A 164 10.07 2.87 9.95
C SER A 164 9.16 2.62 11.15
N TRP A 165 9.31 3.41 12.22
CA TRP A 165 8.44 3.32 13.41
C TRP A 165 6.99 3.65 13.11
N ILE A 166 6.73 4.65 12.26
CA ILE A 166 5.39 5.00 11.79
C ILE A 166 4.78 3.82 11.03
N ALA A 167 5.53 3.17 10.13
CA ALA A 167 5.05 1.99 9.41
C ALA A 167 4.73 0.82 10.36
N ILE A 168 5.56 0.58 11.39
CA ILE A 168 5.31 -0.44 12.42
C ILE A 168 4.04 -0.10 13.21
N ALA A 169 3.89 1.15 13.66
CA ALA A 169 2.71 1.60 14.41
C ALA A 169 1.42 1.45 13.59
N ILE A 170 1.46 1.81 12.31
CA ILE A 170 0.35 1.62 11.37
C ILE A 170 0.06 0.13 11.18
N THR A 171 1.07 -0.71 11.03
CA THR A 171 0.91 -2.16 10.91
C THR A 171 0.18 -2.73 12.12
N LEU A 172 0.58 -2.34 13.33
CA LEU A 172 -0.10 -2.74 14.57
C LEU A 172 -1.54 -2.20 14.63
N GLY A 173 -1.75 -0.95 14.21
CA GLY A 173 -3.08 -0.33 14.11
C GLY A 173 -4.00 -1.10 13.18
N PHE A 174 -3.52 -1.49 12.00
CA PHE A 174 -4.26 -2.32 11.04
C PHE A 174 -4.49 -3.74 11.56
N ALA A 175 -3.54 -4.34 12.28
CA ALA A 175 -3.72 -5.64 12.93
C ALA A 175 -4.88 -5.60 13.95
N VAL A 176 -4.98 -4.53 14.74
CA VAL A 176 -6.10 -4.32 15.66
C VAL A 176 -7.39 -4.02 14.91
N LEU A 177 -7.36 -3.12 13.93
CA LEU A 177 -8.53 -2.76 13.11
C LEU A 177 -9.15 -4.01 12.48
N VAL A 178 -8.35 -4.78 11.76
CA VAL A 178 -8.79 -5.94 10.98
C VAL A 178 -9.11 -7.13 11.89
N GLY A 179 -8.31 -7.37 12.93
CA GLY A 179 -8.45 -8.54 13.81
C GLY A 179 -9.44 -8.38 14.96
N ARG A 180 -9.72 -7.15 15.42
CA ARG A 180 -10.48 -6.91 16.66
C ARG A 180 -11.69 -6.00 16.52
N THR A 181 -11.83 -5.22 15.45
CA THR A 181 -12.99 -4.30 15.30
C THR A 181 -14.13 -4.88 14.47
N ALA A 182 -15.34 -4.36 14.66
CA ALA A 182 -16.50 -4.70 13.84
C ALA A 182 -16.31 -4.29 12.37
N LEU A 183 -15.70 -3.12 12.13
CA LEU A 183 -15.39 -2.62 10.80
C LEU A 183 -14.47 -3.58 10.03
N GLY A 184 -13.43 -4.10 10.70
CA GLY A 184 -12.54 -5.11 10.13
C GLY A 184 -13.26 -6.38 9.68
N ARG A 185 -14.17 -6.90 10.51
CA ARG A 185 -15.02 -8.06 10.16
C ARG A 185 -15.95 -7.74 8.99
N SER A 186 -16.50 -6.52 8.94
CA SER A 186 -17.35 -6.09 7.83
C SER A 186 -16.59 -6.07 6.49
N PHE A 187 -15.32 -5.67 6.46
CA PHE A 187 -14.51 -5.72 5.23
C PHE A 187 -14.43 -7.15 4.67
N PHE A 188 -14.16 -8.15 5.50
CA PHE A 188 -14.14 -9.54 5.07
C PHE A 188 -15.51 -10.06 4.65
N ALA A 189 -16.57 -9.74 5.40
CA ALA A 189 -17.93 -10.20 5.11
C ALA A 189 -18.42 -9.66 3.74
N VAL A 190 -18.24 -8.36 3.52
CA VAL A 190 -18.58 -7.71 2.24
C VAL A 190 -17.77 -8.30 1.09
N GLY A 191 -16.48 -8.54 1.32
CA GLY A 191 -15.61 -9.18 0.33
C GLY A 191 -15.96 -10.62 -0.04
N GLY A 192 -16.29 -11.42 0.97
CA GLY A 192 -16.57 -12.84 0.79
C GLY A 192 -17.88 -13.06 0.03
N ASN A 193 -18.95 -12.44 0.50
CA ASN A 193 -20.25 -12.49 -0.15
C ASN A 193 -21.07 -11.21 0.18
N PRO A 194 -21.10 -10.22 -0.73
CA PRO A 194 -21.87 -8.99 -0.54
C PRO A 194 -23.35 -9.23 -0.26
N HIS A 195 -23.97 -10.22 -0.92
CA HIS A 195 -25.38 -10.56 -0.69
C HIS A 195 -25.59 -11.11 0.73
N ALA A 196 -24.75 -12.04 1.19
CA ALA A 196 -24.82 -12.55 2.55
C ALA A 196 -24.56 -11.47 3.61
N ALA A 197 -23.63 -10.54 3.32
CA ALA A 197 -23.35 -9.42 4.20
C ALA A 197 -24.59 -8.56 4.46
N VAL A 198 -25.40 -8.29 3.41
CA VAL A 198 -26.66 -7.56 3.54
C VAL A 198 -27.67 -8.29 4.43
N TYR A 199 -27.81 -9.62 4.30
CA TYR A 199 -28.67 -10.43 5.18
C TYR A 199 -28.24 -10.41 6.64
N THR A 200 -26.96 -10.14 6.92
CA THR A 200 -26.43 -9.96 8.29
C THR A 200 -26.47 -8.51 8.78
N GLY A 201 -27.11 -7.59 8.05
CA GLY A 201 -27.26 -6.18 8.42
C GLY A 201 -26.04 -5.30 8.10
N ILE A 202 -25.07 -5.81 7.35
CA ILE A 202 -23.87 -5.05 6.95
C ILE A 202 -24.16 -4.29 5.66
N ASN A 203 -24.04 -2.95 5.71
CA ASN A 203 -24.18 -2.13 4.52
C ASN A 203 -22.88 -2.17 3.70
N VAL A 204 -22.95 -2.84 2.54
CA VAL A 204 -21.82 -3.02 1.60
C VAL A 204 -21.18 -1.68 1.22
N GLY A 205 -22.00 -0.72 0.79
CA GLY A 205 -21.50 0.54 0.28
C GLY A 205 -20.91 1.46 1.35
N ARG A 206 -21.49 1.52 2.56
CA ARG A 206 -20.86 2.22 3.70
C ARG A 206 -19.52 1.61 4.09
N THR A 207 -19.41 0.29 3.97
CA THR A 207 -18.17 -0.45 4.27
C THR A 207 -17.10 -0.14 3.23
N GLN A 208 -17.45 -0.14 1.94
CA GLN A 208 -16.55 0.29 0.85
C GLN A 208 -16.13 1.77 1.03
N PHE A 209 -17.07 2.65 1.33
CA PHE A 209 -16.78 4.06 1.62
C PHE A 209 -15.75 4.22 2.73
N ALA A 210 -15.94 3.53 3.87
CA ALA A 210 -14.98 3.56 4.96
C ALA A 210 -13.59 3.04 4.55
N ALA A 211 -13.52 2.01 3.71
CA ALA A 211 -12.25 1.48 3.20
C ALA A 211 -11.50 2.55 2.38
N PHE A 212 -12.18 3.24 1.46
CA PHE A 212 -11.58 4.31 0.66
C PHE A 212 -11.15 5.51 1.51
N VAL A 213 -11.94 5.91 2.52
CA VAL A 213 -11.58 7.02 3.41
C VAL A 213 -10.32 6.70 4.21
N ILE A 214 -10.23 5.50 4.79
CA ILE A 214 -9.04 5.07 5.53
C ILE A 214 -7.85 4.99 4.58
N ALA A 215 -8.02 4.42 3.38
CA ALA A 215 -6.94 4.33 2.41
C ALA A 215 -6.43 5.71 1.97
N GLY A 216 -7.34 6.65 1.72
CA GLY A 216 -7.01 8.03 1.40
C GLY A 216 -6.29 8.75 2.55
N ALA A 217 -6.71 8.55 3.79
CA ALA A 217 -6.04 9.11 4.97
C ALA A 217 -4.58 8.62 5.07
N MET A 218 -4.36 7.33 4.84
CA MET A 218 -3.01 6.74 4.81
C MET A 218 -2.18 7.26 3.63
N ALA A 219 -2.80 7.47 2.47
CA ALA A 219 -2.14 8.09 1.32
C ALA A 219 -1.70 9.53 1.64
N GLY A 220 -2.55 10.30 2.32
CA GLY A 220 -2.24 11.65 2.78
C GLY A 220 -1.06 11.73 3.74
N LEU A 221 -1.04 10.85 4.75
CA LEU A 221 0.10 10.72 5.66
C LEU A 221 1.38 10.33 4.89
N THR A 222 1.28 9.37 3.98
CA THR A 222 2.41 8.89 3.18
C THR A 222 2.91 9.98 2.22
N GLY A 223 2.05 10.86 1.73
CA GLY A 223 2.41 12.02 0.90
C GLY A 223 3.39 12.95 1.59
N TYR A 224 3.08 13.35 2.82
CA TYR A 224 4.02 14.10 3.64
C TYR A 224 5.32 13.32 3.87
N LEU A 225 5.23 12.07 4.31
CA LEU A 225 6.41 11.27 4.66
C LEU A 225 7.35 11.04 3.47
N TRP A 226 6.78 10.84 2.28
CA TRP A 226 7.52 10.69 1.03
C TRP A 226 8.27 11.98 0.70
N VAL A 227 7.57 13.11 0.63
CA VAL A 227 8.15 14.39 0.25
C VAL A 227 9.16 14.89 1.27
N ALA A 228 8.88 14.76 2.57
CA ALA A 228 9.82 15.14 3.63
C ALA A 228 11.10 14.29 3.60
N ARG A 229 10.99 13.01 3.25
CA ARG A 229 12.15 12.13 3.13
C ARG A 229 13.01 12.46 1.92
N TYR A 230 12.43 12.44 0.72
CA TYR A 230 13.17 12.64 -0.54
C TYR A 230 13.45 14.12 -0.82
N ALA A 231 12.83 15.03 -0.06
CA ALA A 231 12.98 16.47 -0.14
C ALA A 231 12.75 17.03 -1.57
N VAL A 232 11.78 16.44 -2.27
CA VAL A 232 11.35 16.87 -3.60
C VAL A 232 9.86 16.61 -3.78
N ALA A 233 9.16 17.57 -4.39
CA ALA A 233 7.77 17.44 -4.82
C ALA A 233 7.61 17.96 -6.26
N TYR A 234 7.01 17.15 -7.12
CA TYR A 234 6.69 17.45 -8.52
C TYR A 234 5.46 16.64 -8.94
N VAL A 235 4.91 16.91 -10.12
CA VAL A 235 3.59 16.40 -10.57
C VAL A 235 3.51 14.88 -10.59
N ASP A 236 4.56 14.21 -11.05
CA ASP A 236 4.59 12.75 -11.28
C ASP A 236 5.26 11.96 -10.16
N ILE A 237 5.39 12.52 -8.94
CA ILE A 237 5.97 11.74 -7.83
C ILE A 237 5.17 10.47 -7.58
N ALA A 238 5.86 9.38 -7.23
CA ALA A 238 5.26 8.08 -7.00
C ALA A 238 4.42 7.53 -8.18
N GLY A 239 4.65 7.98 -9.42
CA GLY A 239 4.00 7.39 -10.59
C GLY A 239 4.31 5.89 -10.72
N GLY A 240 3.28 5.07 -10.95
CA GLY A 240 3.39 3.61 -11.00
C GLY A 240 3.42 2.92 -9.63
N PHE A 241 3.56 3.69 -8.54
CA PHE A 241 3.59 3.13 -7.18
C PHE A 241 2.25 2.52 -6.79
N GLU A 242 1.14 2.97 -7.38
CA GLU A 242 -0.18 2.36 -7.24
C GLU A 242 -0.20 0.89 -7.67
N LEU A 243 0.55 0.52 -8.73
CA LEU A 243 0.66 -0.85 -9.20
C LEU A 243 1.52 -1.68 -8.25
N ASP A 244 2.59 -1.10 -7.70
CA ASP A 244 3.43 -1.77 -6.69
C ASP A 244 2.65 -2.07 -5.40
N VAL A 245 1.80 -1.13 -4.99
CA VAL A 245 0.95 -1.26 -3.81
C VAL A 245 -0.06 -2.39 -3.99
N VAL A 246 -0.71 -2.47 -5.15
CA VAL A 246 -1.60 -3.59 -5.50
C VAL A 246 -0.82 -4.90 -5.55
N ALA A 247 0.34 -4.90 -6.22
CA ALA A 247 1.22 -6.06 -6.34
C ALA A 247 1.67 -6.59 -4.97
N ALA A 248 2.06 -5.71 -4.05
CA ALA A 248 2.42 -6.07 -2.68
C ALA A 248 1.29 -6.81 -1.98
N CYS A 249 0.04 -6.33 -2.10
CA CYS A 249 -1.13 -6.99 -1.53
C CYS A 249 -1.34 -8.37 -2.13
N VAL A 250 -1.24 -8.49 -3.46
CA VAL A 250 -1.53 -9.74 -4.16
C VAL A 250 -0.44 -10.79 -3.92
N ILE A 251 0.84 -10.40 -3.91
CA ILE A 251 1.97 -11.26 -3.51
C ILE A 251 1.80 -11.68 -2.05
N GLY A 252 1.34 -10.76 -1.20
CA GLY A 252 0.98 -11.02 0.19
C GLY A 252 -0.21 -11.95 0.39
N GLY A 253 -0.87 -12.40 -0.68
CA GLY A 253 -1.95 -13.37 -0.65
C GLY A 253 -3.34 -12.77 -0.44
N VAL A 254 -3.49 -11.45 -0.56
CA VAL A 254 -4.79 -10.77 -0.56
C VAL A 254 -5.52 -11.09 -1.87
N SER A 255 -6.76 -11.56 -1.77
CA SER A 255 -7.56 -11.95 -2.93
C SER A 255 -8.17 -10.73 -3.61
N ILE A 256 -7.92 -10.56 -4.92
CA ILE A 256 -8.58 -9.52 -5.74
C ILE A 256 -10.10 -9.69 -5.75
N ALA A 257 -10.59 -10.93 -5.63
CA ALA A 257 -12.01 -11.23 -5.51
C ALA A 257 -12.62 -10.83 -4.15
N GLY A 258 -11.82 -10.25 -3.24
CA GLY A 258 -12.22 -9.81 -1.91
C GLY A 258 -12.31 -10.93 -0.88
N GLY A 259 -12.54 -10.54 0.38
CA GLY A 259 -12.92 -11.45 1.47
C GLY A 259 -11.83 -12.34 2.04
N MET A 260 -10.60 -12.33 1.49
CA MET A 260 -9.46 -13.09 1.99
C MET A 260 -8.18 -12.25 1.94
N GLY A 261 -7.44 -12.22 3.04
CA GLY A 261 -6.17 -11.51 3.17
C GLY A 261 -5.76 -11.40 4.63
N SER A 262 -4.50 -11.02 4.87
CA SER A 262 -3.97 -10.79 6.21
C SER A 262 -3.01 -9.61 6.22
N VAL A 263 -2.93 -8.93 7.36
CA VAL A 263 -2.00 -7.82 7.60
C VAL A 263 -0.54 -8.31 7.46
N GLY A 264 -0.22 -9.46 8.06
CA GLY A 264 1.11 -10.08 7.95
C GLY A 264 1.48 -10.40 6.51
N GLY A 265 0.55 -10.95 5.73
CA GLY A 265 0.72 -11.20 4.31
C GLY A 265 1.02 -9.94 3.51
N ALA A 266 0.23 -8.87 3.69
CA ALA A 266 0.43 -7.60 2.99
C ALA A 266 1.80 -6.96 3.32
N VAL A 267 2.22 -6.99 4.59
CA VAL A 267 3.54 -6.50 5.02
C VAL A 267 4.66 -7.32 4.39
N LEU A 268 4.57 -8.66 4.42
CA LEU A 268 5.56 -9.53 3.79
C LEU A 268 5.62 -9.33 2.28
N GLY A 269 4.49 -9.12 1.61
CA GLY A 269 4.45 -8.81 0.18
C GLY A 269 5.12 -7.48 -0.15
N ALA A 270 4.89 -6.44 0.65
CA ALA A 270 5.58 -5.16 0.53
C ALA A 270 7.09 -5.31 0.78
N LEU A 271 7.50 -6.07 1.81
CA LEU A 271 8.91 -6.37 2.10
C LEU A 271 9.59 -7.15 0.98
N PHE A 272 8.92 -8.13 0.39
CA PHE A 272 9.44 -8.87 -0.75
C PHE A 272 9.75 -7.93 -1.93
N LEU A 273 8.78 -7.08 -2.31
CA LEU A 273 8.99 -6.10 -3.37
C LEU A 273 10.06 -5.07 -3.00
N GLY A 274 10.08 -4.59 -1.76
CA GLY A 274 11.05 -3.63 -1.26
C GLY A 274 12.48 -4.17 -1.27
N ILE A 275 12.69 -5.40 -0.81
CA ILE A 275 13.99 -6.09 -0.86
C ILE A 275 14.43 -6.24 -2.31
N MET A 276 13.55 -6.71 -3.20
CA MET A 276 13.87 -6.85 -4.62
C MET A 276 14.27 -5.50 -5.24
N LYS A 277 13.54 -4.42 -4.91
CA LYS A 277 13.83 -3.10 -5.46
C LYS A 277 15.14 -2.48 -4.97
N ASN A 278 15.58 -2.82 -3.76
CA ASN A 278 16.84 -2.36 -3.19
C ASN A 278 18.02 -3.29 -3.53
N ALA A 279 17.79 -4.59 -3.66
CA ALA A 279 18.83 -5.59 -3.86
C ALA A 279 19.32 -5.68 -5.31
N LEU A 280 18.40 -5.68 -6.29
CA LEU A 280 18.76 -5.90 -7.69
C LEU A 280 19.75 -4.83 -8.21
N PRO A 281 19.56 -3.53 -7.93
CA PRO A 281 20.55 -2.51 -8.30
C PRO A 281 21.93 -2.73 -7.67
N VAL A 282 21.99 -3.13 -6.39
CA VAL A 282 23.25 -3.36 -5.67
C VAL A 282 24.03 -4.53 -6.26
N VAL A 283 23.34 -5.51 -6.84
CA VAL A 283 23.94 -6.66 -7.53
C VAL A 283 24.39 -6.31 -8.97
N GLY A 284 24.13 -5.08 -9.44
CA GLY A 284 24.51 -4.60 -10.77
C GLY A 284 23.48 -4.89 -11.85
N ILE A 285 22.24 -5.24 -11.48
CA ILE A 285 21.13 -5.42 -12.44
C ILE A 285 20.57 -4.04 -12.77
N SER A 286 20.42 -3.76 -14.06
CA SER A 286 19.90 -2.46 -14.49
C SER A 286 18.44 -2.27 -14.05
N PRO A 287 18.00 -1.02 -13.79
CA PRO A 287 16.60 -0.73 -13.43
C PRO A 287 15.58 -1.24 -14.47
N PHE A 288 15.99 -1.34 -15.74
CA PHE A 288 15.15 -1.92 -16.80
C PHE A 288 14.82 -3.39 -16.54
N TRP A 289 15.84 -4.21 -16.25
CA TRP A 289 15.63 -5.63 -15.92
C TRP A 289 14.91 -5.80 -14.58
N GLN A 290 15.13 -4.90 -13.62
CA GLN A 290 14.41 -4.89 -12.36
C GLN A 290 12.89 -4.78 -12.56
N LEU A 291 12.42 -3.93 -13.47
CA LEU A 291 10.98 -3.84 -13.80
C LEU A 291 10.43 -5.15 -14.35
N ALA A 292 11.15 -5.78 -15.30
CA ALA A 292 10.74 -7.06 -15.88
C ALA A 292 10.71 -8.19 -14.83
N ILE A 293 11.73 -8.28 -13.97
CA ILE A 293 11.80 -9.27 -12.89
C ILE A 293 10.67 -9.04 -11.88
N SER A 294 10.39 -7.78 -11.53
CA SER A 294 9.31 -7.44 -10.61
C SER A 294 7.95 -7.86 -11.18
N GLY A 295 7.69 -7.55 -12.46
CA GLY A 295 6.48 -7.97 -13.16
C GLY A 295 6.33 -9.50 -13.22
N ALA A 296 7.40 -10.21 -13.55
CA ALA A 296 7.41 -11.67 -13.58
C ALA A 296 7.12 -12.27 -12.20
N ALA A 297 7.73 -11.74 -11.13
CA ALA A 297 7.49 -12.18 -9.77
C ALA A 297 6.01 -12.02 -9.35
N ILE A 298 5.37 -10.91 -9.76
CA ILE A 298 3.93 -10.68 -9.54
C ILE A 298 3.10 -11.76 -10.25
N ILE A 299 3.36 -12.00 -11.54
CA ILE A 299 2.61 -13.01 -12.33
C ILE A 299 2.76 -14.40 -11.69
N ILE A 300 3.98 -14.78 -11.30
CA ILE A 300 4.23 -16.06 -10.65
C ILE A 300 3.46 -16.17 -9.33
N ALA A 301 3.50 -15.13 -8.49
CA ALA A 301 2.78 -15.11 -7.22
C ALA A 301 1.26 -15.21 -7.42
N VAL A 302 0.71 -14.46 -8.37
CA VAL A 302 -0.72 -14.50 -8.74
C VAL A 302 -1.10 -15.88 -9.25
N ALA A 303 -0.31 -16.46 -10.17
CA ALA A 303 -0.60 -17.76 -10.77
C ALA A 303 -0.60 -18.88 -9.71
N PHE A 304 0.34 -18.83 -8.76
CA PHE A 304 0.40 -19.76 -7.64
C PHE A 304 -0.83 -19.59 -6.72
N ASN A 305 -1.18 -18.35 -6.37
CA ASN A 305 -2.34 -18.04 -5.54
C ASN A 305 -3.67 -18.48 -6.20
N ALA A 306 -3.83 -18.22 -7.50
CA ALA A 306 -5.01 -18.59 -8.27
C ALA A 306 -5.21 -20.12 -8.38
N ARG A 307 -4.12 -20.88 -8.50
CA ARG A 307 -4.17 -22.35 -8.55
C ARG A 307 -4.55 -22.97 -7.20
N GLN A 308 -4.06 -22.42 -6.10
CA GLN A 308 -4.38 -22.92 -4.76
C GLN A 308 -5.80 -22.56 -4.28
N GLY A 309 -6.38 -21.47 -4.80
CA GLY A 309 -7.75 -21.05 -4.49
C GLY A 309 -8.85 -21.84 -5.22
N ARG A 310 -8.51 -22.68 -6.21
CA ARG A 310 -9.45 -23.60 -6.83
C ARG A 310 -9.70 -24.77 -5.87
N ALA A 311 -10.70 -24.63 -5.00
CA ALA A 311 -11.28 -25.80 -4.33
C ALA A 311 -11.69 -26.81 -5.42
N PRO A 312 -11.42 -28.11 -5.25
CA PRO A 312 -11.90 -29.12 -6.19
C PRO A 312 -13.42 -28.97 -6.27
N GLY A 313 -13.92 -28.63 -7.45
CA GLY A 313 -15.34 -28.45 -7.68
C GLY A 313 -16.06 -29.67 -7.14
N ARG A 314 -16.94 -29.49 -6.14
CA ARG A 314 -17.84 -30.57 -5.72
C ARG A 314 -18.63 -30.92 -6.96
N ILE A 315 -18.38 -32.12 -7.50
CA ILE A 315 -19.21 -32.75 -8.51
C ILE A 315 -20.58 -32.87 -7.83
N ILE A 316 -21.46 -31.91 -8.10
CA ILE A 316 -22.87 -32.04 -7.76
C ILE A 316 -23.34 -33.12 -8.73
N LEU A 317 -23.49 -34.34 -8.21
CA LEU A 317 -24.00 -35.48 -8.94
C LEU A 317 -25.26 -35.03 -9.68
N LYS A 318 -25.17 -34.96 -11.00
CA LYS A 318 -26.34 -34.90 -11.86
C LYS A 318 -26.71 -36.34 -12.20
N GLU A 319 -28.01 -36.59 -12.13
CA GLU A 319 -28.74 -37.80 -12.51
C GLU A 319 -28.94 -38.80 -11.36
N ALA A 320 -29.97 -38.50 -10.55
CA ALA A 320 -30.88 -39.55 -10.11
C ALA A 320 -31.59 -40.09 -11.36
N ALA A 321 -31.39 -41.38 -11.63
CA ALA A 321 -32.16 -42.16 -12.58
C ALA A 321 -33.61 -42.36 -12.10
#